data_AF-E1TJ11-F1
#
_entry.id   AF-E1TJ11-F1
#
_cell.length_a   1.000
_cell.length_b   1.000
_cell.length_c   1.000
_cell.angle_alpha   90.00
_cell.angle_beta   90.00
_cell.angle_gamma   90.00
#
_symmetry.space_group_name_H-M   'P 1'
#
loop_
_entity.id
_entity.type
_entity.pdbx_description
1 polymer ?
#
loop_
_entity_poly.entity_id
_entity_poly.type
_entity_poly.pdbx_seq_one_letter_code
_entity_poly.pdbx_strand_id
1 'polypeptide(L)'
;MNTLMIKDLSITEQLDSKAMSAVRGGTGYMYPSSSYLNFAPVYAPNNSKKVDATQLISTTMNIQNANGNNAAFVAGVTTTIDPHVTSSNNIFVS
;
A
#
# COMPACT_ATOMS: atom_id res chain seq x y z
N MET A 1 48.96 52.74 -12.44
CA MET A 1 48.79 51.32 -12.10
C MET A 1 49.68 51.01 -10.91
N ASN A 2 49.11 50.64 -9.76
CA ASN A 2 49.87 50.15 -8.62
C ASN A 2 49.55 48.67 -8.42
N THR A 3 50.54 47.81 -8.66
CA THR A 3 50.46 46.36 -8.44
C THR A 3 50.55 46.08 -6.94
N LEU A 4 49.56 45.39 -6.38
CA LEU A 4 49.61 44.86 -5.02
C LEU A 4 50.48 43.59 -5.02
N MET A 5 51.68 43.69 -4.47
CA MET A 5 52.58 42.55 -4.27
C MET A 5 52.18 41.83 -2.98
N ILE A 6 51.72 40.58 -3.10
CA ILE A 6 51.44 39.72 -1.94
C ILE A 6 52.78 39.33 -1.33
N LYS A 7 53.10 39.87 -0.14
CA LYS A 7 54.37 39.64 0.55
C LYS A 7 54.43 38.31 1.31
N ASP A 8 53.28 37.79 1.74
CA ASP A 8 53.19 36.55 2.50
C ASP A 8 52.24 35.59 1.80
N LEU A 9 52.74 34.91 0.76
CA LEU A 9 52.20 33.61 0.40
C LEU A 9 52.86 32.62 1.37
N SER A 10 52.19 32.29 2.47
CA SER A 10 52.69 31.24 3.36
C SER A 10 52.94 30.00 2.51
N ILE A 11 54.22 29.63 2.41
CA ILE A 11 54.65 28.40 1.76
C ILE A 11 53.80 27.31 2.39
N THR A 12 53.06 26.58 1.56
CA THR A 12 52.37 25.37 1.98
C THR A 12 53.45 24.34 2.30
N GLU A 13 54.01 24.43 3.50
CA GLU A 13 54.80 23.36 4.09
C GLU A 13 53.91 22.12 4.04
N GLN A 14 54.42 21.05 3.42
CA GLN A 14 53.75 19.76 3.45
C GLN A 14 53.38 19.45 4.90
N LEU A 15 52.10 19.23 5.12
CA LEU A 15 51.58 18.98 6.45
C LEU A 15 52.21 17.67 6.96
N ASP A 16 53.09 17.77 7.96
CA ASP A 16 53.68 16.60 8.64
C ASP A 16 52.55 15.67 9.14
N SER A 17 52.78 14.36 9.06
CA SER A 17 52.00 13.29 9.69
C SER A 17 51.32 13.66 11.02
N LYS A 18 52.02 14.39 11.90
CA LYS A 18 51.46 14.85 13.19
C LYS A 18 50.39 15.93 13.01
N ALA A 19 50.63 16.91 12.14
CA ALA A 19 49.66 17.95 11.82
C ALA A 19 48.50 17.39 10.97
N MET A 20 48.75 16.41 10.09
CA MET A 20 47.72 15.62 9.39
C MET A 20 46.78 14.91 10.37
N SER A 21 47.30 14.39 11.49
CA SER A 21 46.46 13.77 12.52
C SER A 21 45.52 14.75 13.24
N ALA A 22 45.86 16.04 13.24
CA ALA A 22 45.09 17.11 13.88
C ALA A 22 44.03 17.72 12.95
N VAL A 23 44.19 17.59 11.63
CA VAL A 23 43.18 17.95 10.61
C VAL A 23 42.10 16.86 10.61
N ARG A 24 41.29 16.85 11.67
CA ARG A 24 40.19 15.91 11.86
C ARG A 24 39.02 16.28 10.95
N GLY A 25 38.87 15.53 9.85
CA GLY A 25 37.59 14.88 9.61
C GLY A 25 37.50 13.65 10.51
N GLY A 26 36.62 13.68 11.52
CA GLY A 26 36.23 12.48 12.28
C GLY A 26 36.60 12.50 13.77
N THR A 27 35.61 12.82 14.59
CA THR A 27 35.49 12.55 16.04
C THR A 27 36.69 12.91 16.90
N GLY A 28 36.90 14.21 17.11
CA GLY A 28 37.74 14.70 18.20
C GLY A 28 37.17 14.26 19.55
N TYR A 29 37.95 13.45 20.28
CA TYR A 29 38.27 13.54 21.72
C TYR A 29 37.22 14.12 22.71
N MET A 30 35.95 13.87 22.45
CA MET A 30 34.87 14.00 23.42
C MET A 30 33.93 12.85 23.10
N TYR A 31 34.04 11.77 23.87
CA TYR A 31 33.13 10.61 23.88
C TYR A 31 31.99 10.67 22.84
N PRO A 32 32.13 10.10 21.62
CA PRO A 32 30.95 9.59 20.97
C PRO A 32 30.58 8.38 21.82
N SER A 33 29.58 8.51 22.69
CA SER A 33 29.02 7.33 23.33
C SER A 33 28.70 6.36 22.18
N SER A 34 29.45 5.28 22.19
CA SER A 34 29.46 4.25 21.17
C SER A 34 28.16 3.49 21.30
N SER A 35 27.06 4.05 20.85
CA SER A 35 25.77 3.39 20.85
C SER A 35 24.89 4.02 19.80
N TYR A 36 25.23 3.73 18.55
CA TYR A 36 24.29 3.45 17.46
C TYR A 36 22.93 4.12 17.63
N LEU A 37 22.66 5.18 16.85
CA LEU A 37 21.28 5.47 16.49
C LEU A 37 20.74 4.17 15.91
N ASN A 38 19.94 3.47 16.72
CA ASN A 38 19.26 2.27 16.30
C ASN A 38 18.26 2.74 15.24
N PHE A 39 18.68 2.70 13.97
CA PHE A 39 17.75 2.52 12.87
C PHE A 39 17.28 1.06 12.91
N ALA A 40 16.83 0.60 14.08
CA ALA A 40 16.05 -0.61 14.17
C ALA A 40 14.95 -0.44 13.11
N PRO A 41 14.80 -1.38 12.15
CA PRO A 41 13.82 -1.21 11.09
C PRO A 41 12.49 -0.89 11.77
N VAL A 42 11.95 0.29 11.47
CA VAL A 42 10.63 0.68 11.96
C VAL A 42 9.70 -0.41 11.46
N TYR A 43 9.23 -1.25 12.39
CA TYR A 43 8.19 -2.21 12.07
C TYR A 43 6.95 -1.39 11.73
N ALA A 44 6.73 -1.19 10.44
CA ALA A 44 5.52 -0.62 9.89
C ALA A 44 4.61 -1.79 9.51
N PRO A 45 3.73 -2.27 10.42
CA PRO A 45 2.81 -3.36 10.09
C PRO A 45 1.96 -2.94 8.91
N ASN A 46 2.12 -3.64 7.79
CA ASN A 46 1.26 -3.43 6.64
C ASN A 46 -0.04 -4.21 6.86
N ASN A 47 -1.04 -3.55 7.44
CA ASN A 47 -2.38 -4.11 7.62
C ASN A 47 -3.24 -3.99 6.35
N SER A 48 -2.64 -3.71 5.17
CA SER A 48 -3.40 -3.54 3.93
C SER A 48 -4.10 -4.84 3.56
N LYS A 49 -5.43 -4.80 3.56
CA LYS A 49 -6.29 -5.86 3.02
C LYS A 49 -6.66 -5.44 1.61
N LYS A 50 -6.00 -6.03 0.61
CA LYS A 50 -6.40 -5.84 -0.78
C LYS A 50 -7.38 -6.94 -1.14
N VAL A 51 -8.57 -6.54 -1.61
CA VAL A 51 -9.59 -7.47 -2.08
C VAL A 51 -9.93 -7.07 -3.51
N ASP A 52 -9.33 -7.79 -4.44
CA ASP A 52 -9.66 -7.73 -5.85
C ASP A 52 -10.69 -8.83 -6.12
N ALA A 53 -11.96 -8.45 -6.20
CA ALA A 53 -13.05 -9.40 -6.37
C ALA A 53 -14.06 -8.92 -7.41
N THR A 54 -14.48 -9.85 -8.27
CA THR A 54 -15.54 -9.63 -9.25
C THR A 54 -16.80 -10.34 -8.76
N GLN A 55 -17.90 -9.59 -8.63
CA GLN A 55 -19.18 -10.12 -8.21
C GLN A 55 -20.14 -10.11 -9.39
N LEU A 56 -20.59 -11.29 -9.81
CA LEU A 56 -21.65 -11.43 -10.80
C LEU A 56 -22.81 -12.21 -10.19
N ILE A 57 -24.03 -11.70 -10.35
CA ILE A 57 -25.27 -12.45 -10.11
C ILE A 57 -25.95 -12.60 -11.45
N SER A 58 -26.28 -13.84 -11.83
CA SER A 58 -27.10 -14.13 -13.00
C SER A 58 -28.24 -15.01 -12.55
N THR A 59 -29.44 -14.41 -12.46
CA THR A 59 -30.64 -15.12 -12.04
C THR A 59 -31.70 -15.02 -13.12
N THR A 60 -32.24 -16.17 -13.50
CA THR A 60 -33.29 -16.27 -14.51
C THR A 60 -34.41 -17.14 -13.96
N MET A 61 -35.64 -16.65 -14.01
CA MET A 61 -36.85 -17.42 -13.70
C MET A 61 -37.66 -17.62 -14.97
N ASN A 62 -37.92 -18.87 -15.32
CA ASN A 62 -38.80 -19.22 -16.43
C ASN A 62 -39.98 -20.01 -15.89
N ILE A 63 -41.18 -19.44 -15.95
CA ILE A 63 -42.40 -20.08 -15.48
C ILE A 63 -43.34 -20.24 -16.66
N GLN A 64 -43.72 -21.48 -16.94
CA GLN A 64 -44.71 -21.83 -17.94
C GLN A 64 -45.87 -22.51 -17.22
N ASN A 65 -47.07 -21.96 -17.41
CA ASN A 65 -48.29 -22.51 -16.83
C ASN A 65 -49.33 -22.69 -17.94
N ALA A 66 -49.70 -23.94 -18.20
CA ALA A 66 -50.71 -24.32 -19.19
C ALA A 66 -52.03 -24.74 -18.51
N ASN A 67 -52.43 -24.02 -17.46
CA ASN A 67 -53.64 -24.38 -16.72
C ASN A 67 -54.90 -24.14 -17.55
N GLY A 68 -55.82 -25.10 -17.53
CA GLY A 68 -57.02 -25.09 -18.36
C GLY A 68 -56.78 -25.32 -19.86
N ASN A 69 -55.57 -25.75 -20.27
CA ASN A 69 -55.30 -26.00 -21.67
C ASN A 69 -55.99 -27.29 -22.17
N ASN A 70 -56.64 -27.21 -23.33
CA ASN A 70 -57.39 -28.29 -23.98
C ASN A 70 -58.47 -28.95 -23.10
N ALA A 71 -59.18 -28.16 -22.30
CA ALA A 71 -60.16 -28.67 -21.34
C ALA A 71 -61.59 -28.29 -21.73
N ALA A 72 -62.48 -29.29 -21.85
CA ALA A 72 -63.92 -29.11 -22.04
C ALA A 72 -64.68 -29.51 -20.77
N PHE A 73 -65.76 -28.78 -20.44
CA PHE A 73 -66.60 -28.99 -19.24
C PHE A 73 -65.86 -28.92 -17.89
N VAL A 74 -64.87 -28.02 -17.74
CA VAL A 74 -64.11 -27.88 -16.49
C VAL A 74 -64.58 -26.66 -15.68
N ALA A 75 -64.81 -26.87 -14.38
CA ALA A 75 -65.10 -25.83 -13.39
C ALA A 75 -64.06 -25.88 -12.27
N GLY A 76 -63.73 -24.72 -11.67
CA GLY A 76 -62.78 -24.66 -10.55
C GLY A 76 -61.30 -24.70 -10.94
N VAL A 77 -60.95 -24.25 -12.15
CA VAL A 77 -59.56 -24.20 -12.62
C VAL A 77 -58.86 -22.96 -12.06
N THR A 78 -57.97 -23.15 -11.10
CA THR A 78 -57.16 -22.06 -10.52
C THR A 78 -55.68 -22.41 -10.59
N THR A 79 -54.83 -21.41 -10.86
CA THR A 79 -53.41 -21.51 -10.56
C THR A 79 -53.00 -20.34 -9.70
N THR A 80 -52.31 -20.65 -8.62
CA THR A 80 -51.56 -19.66 -7.85
C THR A 80 -50.08 -19.92 -8.12
N ILE A 81 -49.40 -18.91 -8.65
CA ILE A 81 -47.95 -18.94 -8.88
C ILE A 81 -47.37 -17.79 -8.07
N ASP A 82 -46.59 -18.12 -7.05
CA ASP A 82 -45.94 -17.15 -6.17
C ASP A 82 -44.43 -17.38 -6.16
N PRO A 83 -43.72 -16.99 -7.24
CA PRO A 83 -42.30 -17.24 -7.34
C PRO A 83 -41.53 -16.17 -6.57
N HIS A 84 -40.65 -16.61 -5.69
CA HIS A 84 -39.75 -15.73 -4.96
C HIS A 84 -38.30 -16.07 -5.33
N VAL A 85 -37.57 -15.06 -5.80
CA VAL A 85 -36.13 -15.16 -6.03
C VAL A 85 -35.42 -14.07 -5.27
N THR A 86 -34.50 -14.51 -4.42
CA THR A 86 -33.53 -13.66 -3.75
C THR A 86 -32.14 -14.11 -4.18
N SER A 87 -31.30 -13.15 -4.55
CA SER A 87 -29.91 -13.39 -4.90
C SER A 87 -29.05 -12.34 -4.22
N SER A 88 -28.01 -12.79 -3.54
CA SER A 88 -27.06 -11.91 -2.85
C SER A 88 -25.64 -12.29 -3.25
N ASN A 89 -24.81 -11.27 -3.43
CA ASN A 89 -23.39 -11.43 -3.66
C ASN A 89 -22.71 -10.42 -2.74
N ASN A 90 -22.14 -10.91 -1.65
CA ASN A 90 -21.58 -10.09 -0.59
C ASN A 90 -20.10 -10.44 -0.42
N ILE A 91 -19.23 -9.44 -0.47
CA ILE A 91 -17.84 -9.56 -0.06
C ILE A 91 -17.74 -9.02 1.37
N PHE A 92 -17.28 -9.86 2.29
CA PHE A 92 -16.94 -9.44 3.64
C PHE A 92 -15.42 -9.44 3.79
N VAL A 93 -14.87 -8.29 4.20
CA VAL A 93 -13.44 -8.12 4.49
C VAL A 93 -13.32 -7.80 5.96
N SER A 94 -12.80 -8.75 6.75
CA SER A 94 -12.53 -8.58 8.19
C SER A 94 -11.06 -8.41 8.43
#